data_AF-A0A8S3J6P7-F1
#
_entry.id   AF-A0A8S3J6P7-F1
#
_cell.length_a   1.000
_cell.length_b   1.000
_cell.length_c   1.000
_cell.angle_alpha   90.00
_cell.angle_beta   90.00
_cell.angle_gamma   90.00
#
_symmetry.space_group_name_H-M   'P 1'
#
loop_
_entity.id
_entity.type
_entity.pdbx_description
1 polymer ?
#
loop_
_entity_poly.entity_id
_entity_poly.type
_entity_poly.pdbx_seq_one_letter_code
_entity_poly.pdbx_strand_id
1 'polypeptide(L)'
;NCQDNTDGDRCERCRAGYVLDARTNQCQRDDEYQQYPEPPASETGSRGAYYLDQQPYNPSVTTPFNIILDGSRSEQRVPLQVLNVQPQSIVWGRTDGTSLPFNVVQEGNDLVFRNPTQEQAGNYICTITHSDGYVERIAIYLEYRPGQDTHVSHPVLSPASPLSINEGA
;
A
#
# COMPACT_ATOMS: atom_id res chain seq x y z
N ASN A 1 -25.87 -33.35 8.32
CA ASN A 1 -24.62 -34.09 8.02
C ASN A 1 -24.19 -33.78 6.60
N CYS A 2 -23.26 -32.85 6.45
CA CYS A 2 -22.77 -32.42 5.14
C CYS A 2 -21.75 -33.42 4.56
N GLN A 3 -21.80 -33.61 3.25
CA GLN A 3 -20.89 -34.46 2.46
C GLN A 3 -20.04 -33.58 1.52
N ASP A 4 -19.12 -34.16 0.75
CA ASP A 4 -18.35 -33.45 -0.29
C ASP A 4 -17.56 -32.22 0.20
N ASN A 5 -17.01 -32.32 1.40
CA ASN A 5 -16.24 -31.24 2.05
C ASN A 5 -17.02 -29.92 2.14
N THR A 6 -18.34 -30.00 2.26
CA THR A 6 -19.19 -28.85 2.57
C THR A 6 -19.46 -28.76 4.07
N ASP A 7 -19.83 -27.57 4.52
CA ASP A 7 -20.16 -27.23 5.90
C ASP A 7 -21.24 -26.13 5.95
N GLY A 8 -21.82 -25.93 7.13
CA GLY A 8 -22.98 -25.06 7.36
C GLY A 8 -24.28 -25.84 7.60
N ASP A 9 -25.30 -25.13 8.08
CA ASP A 9 -26.58 -25.74 8.46
C ASP A 9 -27.32 -26.33 7.26
N ARG A 10 -26.98 -25.89 6.05
CA ARG A 10 -27.53 -26.37 4.77
C ARG A 10 -26.45 -26.89 3.81
N CYS A 11 -25.22 -27.10 4.29
CA CYS A 11 -24.09 -27.59 3.48
C CYS A 11 -23.74 -26.69 2.29
N GLU A 12 -23.90 -25.38 2.46
CA GLU A 12 -23.83 -24.38 1.41
C GLU A 12 -22.45 -23.74 1.25
N ARG A 13 -21.50 -24.06 2.14
CA ARG A 13 -20.13 -23.55 2.12
C ARG A 13 -19.14 -24.69 2.03
N CYS A 14 -17.93 -24.40 1.57
CA CYS A 14 -16.83 -25.35 1.72
C CYS A 14 -16.33 -25.39 3.16
N ARG A 15 -15.96 -26.58 3.60
CA ARG A 15 -15.30 -26.83 4.88
C ARG A 15 -13.95 -26.11 4.88
N ALA A 16 -13.49 -25.69 6.06
CA ALA A 16 -12.19 -25.05 6.22
C ALA A 16 -11.07 -25.87 5.53
N GLY A 17 -10.18 -25.17 4.79
CA GLY A 17 -9.13 -25.79 3.97
C GLY A 17 -9.57 -26.20 2.56
N TYR A 18 -10.85 -25.99 2.20
CA TYR A 18 -11.38 -26.26 0.87
C TYR A 18 -12.01 -25.01 0.25
N VAL A 19 -11.79 -24.80 -1.05
CA VAL A 19 -12.33 -23.71 -1.86
C VAL A 19 -13.27 -24.24 -2.93
N LEU A 20 -14.28 -23.46 -3.29
CA LEU A 20 -15.24 -23.84 -4.34
C LEU A 20 -14.57 -23.72 -5.71
N ASP A 21 -14.34 -24.84 -6.36
CA ASP A 21 -13.86 -24.86 -7.74
C ASP A 21 -15.00 -24.44 -8.68
N ALA A 22 -14.84 -23.29 -9.34
CA ALA A 22 -15.88 -22.71 -10.19
C ALA A 22 -16.20 -23.53 -11.46
N ARG A 23 -15.38 -24.52 -11.83
CA ARG A 23 -15.57 -25.36 -13.02
C ARG A 23 -16.38 -26.60 -12.73
N THR A 24 -16.22 -27.13 -11.52
CA THR A 24 -16.85 -28.37 -11.05
C THR A 24 -17.94 -28.12 -10.01
N ASN A 25 -18.02 -26.91 -9.45
CA ASN A 25 -18.87 -26.55 -8.31
C ASN A 25 -18.65 -27.48 -7.10
N GLN A 26 -17.41 -27.93 -6.90
CA GLN A 26 -17.02 -28.81 -5.79
C GLN A 26 -15.99 -28.15 -4.89
N CYS A 27 -16.03 -28.49 -3.61
CA CYS A 27 -15.05 -28.03 -2.63
C CYS A 27 -13.76 -28.84 -2.76
N GLN A 28 -12.71 -28.21 -3.30
CA GLN A 28 -11.40 -28.79 -3.52
C GLN A 28 -10.37 -28.24 -2.54
N ARG A 29 -9.38 -29.05 -2.18
CA ARG A 29 -8.34 -28.64 -1.23
C ARG A 29 -7.52 -27.51 -1.87
N ASP A 30 -7.35 -26.43 -1.13
CA ASP A 30 -6.52 -25.32 -1.57
C ASP A 30 -5.05 -25.64 -1.30
N ASP A 31 -4.37 -26.18 -2.32
CA ASP A 31 -2.96 -26.57 -2.24
C ASP A 31 -2.01 -25.36 -2.07
N GLU A 32 -2.49 -24.13 -2.28
CA GLU A 32 -1.72 -22.90 -2.14
C GLU A 32 -1.72 -22.36 -0.68
N TYR A 33 -2.64 -22.85 0.17
CA TYR A 33 -2.79 -22.40 1.57
C TYR A 33 -1.98 -23.18 2.63
N GLN A 34 -1.12 -24.12 2.24
CA GLN A 34 -0.37 -24.93 3.22
C GLN A 34 0.81 -24.22 3.92
N GLN A 35 1.02 -22.92 3.73
CA GLN A 35 2.20 -22.25 4.33
C GLN A 35 1.96 -21.67 5.74
N TYR A 36 0.74 -21.67 6.27
CA TYR A 36 0.48 -21.25 7.66
C TYR A 36 0.16 -22.47 8.53
N PRO A 37 0.98 -22.79 9.55
CA PRO A 37 0.66 -23.88 10.47
C PRO A 37 -0.62 -23.56 11.26
N GLU A 38 -1.54 -24.52 11.33
CA GLU A 38 -2.79 -24.42 12.09
C GLU A 38 -2.50 -24.15 13.58
N PRO A 39 -3.18 -23.20 14.24
CA PRO A 39 -3.13 -23.07 15.69
C PRO A 39 -3.77 -24.29 16.37
N PRO A 40 -3.30 -24.70 17.56
CA PRO A 40 -3.78 -25.90 18.21
C PRO A 40 -5.27 -25.80 18.54
N ALA A 41 -6.02 -26.84 18.18
CA ALA A 41 -7.44 -26.94 18.44
C ALA A 41 -7.75 -26.86 19.95
N SER A 42 -8.47 -25.83 20.38
CA SER A 42 -9.06 -25.79 21.71
C SER A 42 -10.38 -26.58 21.71
N GLU A 43 -10.40 -27.71 22.41
CA GLU A 43 -11.51 -28.67 22.56
C GLU A 43 -12.75 -28.17 23.33
N THR A 44 -12.98 -26.86 23.46
CA THR A 44 -14.12 -26.37 24.26
C THR A 44 -15.16 -25.75 23.34
N GLY A 45 -16.26 -26.48 23.17
CA GLY A 45 -17.35 -26.15 22.27
C GLY A 45 -17.95 -24.76 22.53
N SER A 46 -17.90 -23.92 21.51
CA SER A 46 -18.70 -22.70 21.35
C SER A 46 -18.73 -22.33 19.86
N ARG A 47 -19.59 -23.02 19.08
CA ARG A 47 -19.78 -22.82 17.62
C ARG A 47 -20.59 -21.55 17.29
N GLY A 48 -20.24 -20.40 17.88
CA GLY A 48 -21.12 -19.22 17.81
C GLY A 48 -20.45 -17.85 17.79
N ALA A 49 -19.13 -17.73 17.57
CA ALA A 49 -18.44 -16.43 17.72
C ALA A 49 -17.61 -15.95 16.52
N TYR A 50 -17.60 -16.65 15.37
CA TYR A 50 -16.73 -16.24 14.25
C TYR A 50 -17.42 -15.35 13.20
N TYR A 51 -18.70 -14.97 13.40
CA TYR A 51 -19.45 -14.12 12.46
C TYR A 51 -20.20 -12.96 13.14
N LEU A 52 -19.71 -12.46 14.28
CA LEU A 52 -20.14 -11.17 14.84
C LEU A 52 -18.97 -10.22 15.15
N ASP A 53 -17.76 -10.53 14.67
CA ASP A 53 -16.58 -9.69 14.85
C ASP A 53 -16.11 -9.01 13.55
N GLN A 54 -17.05 -8.77 12.62
CA GLN A 54 -16.89 -7.61 11.72
C GLN A 54 -17.14 -6.31 12.50
N GLN A 55 -16.50 -6.16 13.66
CA GLN A 55 -16.34 -4.84 14.29
C GLN A 55 -15.73 -3.93 13.22
N PRO A 56 -16.31 -2.73 13.00
CA PRO A 56 -15.92 -1.87 11.90
C PRO A 56 -14.42 -1.61 12.03
N TYR A 57 -13.66 -1.94 11.00
CA TYR A 57 -12.24 -1.65 10.87
C TYR A 57 -11.95 -0.26 11.43
N ASN A 58 -11.45 -0.21 12.67
CA ASN A 58 -11.00 1.00 13.34
C ASN A 58 -9.49 0.87 13.39
N PRO A 59 -8.79 1.26 12.32
CA PRO A 59 -7.37 1.00 12.26
C PRO A 59 -6.72 1.82 13.35
N SER A 60 -5.93 1.15 14.19
CA SER A 60 -5.10 1.83 15.19
C SER A 60 -3.96 2.60 14.51
N VAL A 61 -3.92 2.63 13.17
CA VAL A 61 -2.91 3.32 12.38
C VAL A 61 -3.59 4.01 11.18
N THR A 62 -3.17 5.22 10.82
CA THR A 62 -3.74 5.96 9.69
C THR A 62 -2.66 6.60 8.81
N THR A 63 -2.94 6.65 7.50
CA THR A 63 -2.12 7.29 6.47
C THR A 63 -3.00 8.20 5.62
N PRO A 64 -2.44 9.24 4.96
CA PRO A 64 -3.21 10.03 4.01
C PRO A 64 -3.74 9.16 2.85
N PHE A 65 -4.92 9.52 2.34
CA PHE A 65 -5.46 8.95 1.11
C PHE A 65 -5.01 9.77 -0.11
N ASN A 66 -4.98 9.15 -1.30
CA ASN A 66 -4.66 9.83 -2.57
C ASN A 66 -3.33 10.59 -2.54
N ILE A 67 -2.25 9.89 -2.16
CA ILE A 67 -0.95 10.51 -1.97
C ILE A 67 -0.32 10.80 -3.33
N ILE A 68 -0.03 12.08 -3.57
CA ILE A 68 0.67 12.55 -4.76
C ILE A 68 2.12 12.84 -4.42
N LEU A 69 3.07 12.15 -5.05
CA LEU A 69 4.48 12.52 -5.04
C LEU A 69 4.70 13.71 -5.98
N ASP A 70 4.99 14.87 -5.38
CA ASP A 70 5.17 16.14 -6.09
C ASP A 70 6.64 16.32 -6.47
N GLY A 71 6.94 16.19 -7.76
CA GLY A 71 8.28 16.31 -8.31
C GLY A 71 8.88 17.72 -8.20
N SER A 72 8.11 18.75 -7.81
CA SER A 72 8.66 20.07 -7.49
C SER A 72 9.32 20.15 -6.11
N ARG A 73 9.13 19.14 -5.26
CA ARG A 73 9.65 19.14 -3.89
C ARG A 73 11.06 18.57 -3.81
N SER A 74 11.88 19.16 -2.96
CA SER A 74 13.16 18.57 -2.56
C SER A 74 12.98 17.42 -1.55
N GLU A 75 11.90 17.44 -0.78
CA GLU A 75 11.52 16.39 0.17
C GLU A 75 10.00 16.33 0.33
N GLN A 76 9.46 15.12 0.38
CA GLN A 76 8.07 14.87 0.71
C GLN A 76 7.93 13.72 1.71
N ARG A 77 7.14 13.95 2.76
CA ARG A 77 6.89 12.97 3.83
C ARG A 77 5.48 12.41 3.71
N VAL A 78 5.38 11.09 3.82
CA VAL A 78 4.12 10.36 3.94
C VAL A 78 4.01 9.88 5.38
N PRO A 79 3.20 10.58 6.22
CA PRO A 79 3.13 10.25 7.62
C PRO A 79 2.34 8.96 7.88
N LEU A 80 2.79 8.20 8.87
CA LEU A 80 2.06 7.08 9.45
C LEU A 80 1.75 7.38 10.91
N GLN A 81 0.49 7.65 11.21
CA GLN A 81 0.05 7.95 12.56
C GLN A 81 -0.41 6.69 13.26
N VAL A 82 0.19 6.37 14.40
CA VAL A 82 -0.24 5.25 15.24
C VAL A 82 -1.03 5.80 16.43
N LEU A 83 -2.23 5.29 16.62
CA LEU A 83 -3.24 5.72 17.57
C LEU A 83 -3.50 4.63 18.59
N ASN A 84 -3.52 5.00 19.88
CA ASN A 84 -3.99 4.15 20.99
C ASN A 84 -3.25 2.81 21.20
N VAL A 85 -2.14 2.58 20.49
CA VAL A 85 -1.27 1.40 20.62
C VAL A 85 0.19 1.82 20.44
N GLN A 86 1.13 1.02 20.97
CA GLN A 86 2.56 1.18 20.71
C GLN A 86 3.05 -0.06 19.98
N PRO A 87 3.50 0.07 18.71
CA PRO A 87 3.97 -1.07 17.95
C PRO A 87 5.38 -1.46 18.41
N GLN A 88 5.69 -2.74 18.34
CA GLN A 88 7.03 -3.26 18.57
C GLN A 88 7.96 -2.88 17.41
N SER A 89 7.48 -2.95 16.18
CA SER A 89 8.22 -2.50 15.00
C SER A 89 7.32 -2.02 13.88
N ILE A 90 7.81 -1.06 13.11
CA ILE A 90 7.19 -0.57 11.87
C ILE A 90 8.24 -0.67 10.78
N VAL A 91 7.87 -1.28 9.66
CA VAL A 91 8.77 -1.45 8.52
C VAL A 91 8.03 -1.13 7.22
N TRP A 92 8.57 -0.19 6.45
CA TRP A 92 8.13 0.12 5.10
C TRP A 92 8.85 -0.72 4.05
N GLY A 93 8.12 -1.09 3.02
CA GLY A 93 8.66 -1.79 1.85
C GLY A 93 7.79 -1.58 0.61
N ARG A 94 8.25 -2.13 -0.52
CA ARG A 94 7.45 -2.23 -1.73
C ARG A 94 6.58 -3.48 -1.67
N THR A 95 5.37 -3.43 -2.23
CA THR A 95 4.48 -4.61 -2.25
C THR A 95 5.01 -5.75 -3.12
N ASP A 96 5.86 -5.44 -4.09
CA ASP A 96 6.49 -6.41 -4.99
C ASP A 96 7.74 -7.09 -4.36
N GLY A 97 8.06 -6.78 -3.10
CA GLY A 97 9.20 -7.32 -2.39
C GLY A 97 10.55 -6.71 -2.77
N THR A 98 10.58 -5.72 -3.68
CA THR A 98 11.81 -5.00 -3.99
C THR A 98 12.21 -4.07 -2.83
N SER A 99 13.51 -3.77 -2.75
CA SER A 99 14.03 -2.80 -1.79
C SER A 99 13.48 -1.41 -2.08
N LEU A 100 13.34 -0.58 -1.04
CA LEU A 100 13.01 0.83 -1.21
C LEU A 100 14.02 1.51 -2.17
N PRO A 101 13.58 2.43 -3.05
CA PRO A 101 14.48 3.22 -3.88
C PRO A 101 15.51 3.98 -3.03
N PHE A 102 16.70 4.23 -3.57
CA PHE A 102 17.84 4.79 -2.81
C PHE A 102 17.57 6.15 -2.14
N ASN A 103 16.66 6.94 -2.71
CA ASN A 103 16.25 8.26 -2.21
C ASN A 103 14.90 8.22 -1.46
N VAL A 104 14.45 7.03 -1.07
CA VAL A 104 13.30 6.80 -0.19
C VAL A 104 13.81 6.19 1.10
N VAL A 105 13.54 6.85 2.22
CA VAL A 105 14.02 6.41 3.54
C VAL A 105 12.86 6.37 4.52
N GLN A 106 12.90 5.41 5.44
CA GLN A 106 12.02 5.41 6.59
C GLN A 106 12.66 6.26 7.69
N GLU A 107 11.93 7.27 8.17
CA GLU A 107 12.33 8.10 9.32
C GLU A 107 11.25 8.00 10.40
N GLY A 108 11.55 7.24 11.46
CA GLY A 108 10.54 6.87 12.45
C GLY A 108 9.43 6.02 11.82
N ASN A 109 8.19 6.50 11.89
CA ASN A 109 7.04 5.83 11.29
C ASN A 109 6.82 6.27 9.83
N ASP A 110 7.42 7.38 9.43
CA ASP A 110 7.11 8.04 8.16
C ASP A 110 7.97 7.52 7.03
N LEU A 111 7.40 7.55 5.82
CA LEU A 111 8.11 7.28 4.59
C LEU A 111 8.49 8.61 3.93
N VAL A 112 9.78 8.83 3.74
CA VAL A 112 10.34 10.12 3.28
C VAL A 112 10.96 9.95 1.91
N PHE A 113 10.50 10.76 0.97
CA PHE A 113 10.94 10.81 -0.42
C PHE A 113 11.81 12.05 -0.63
N ARG A 114 13.08 11.88 -0.97
CA ARG A 114 14.00 12.98 -1.28
C ARG A 114 14.11 13.15 -2.78
N ASN A 115 13.79 14.34 -3.28
CA ASN A 115 13.64 14.68 -4.70
C ASN A 115 12.74 13.66 -5.41
N PRO A 116 11.41 13.73 -5.24
CA PRO A 116 10.51 12.71 -5.74
C PRO A 116 10.62 12.53 -7.27
N THR A 117 10.61 11.28 -7.72
CA THR A 117 10.71 10.94 -9.15
C THR A 117 9.63 9.95 -9.58
N GLN A 118 9.45 9.78 -10.89
CA GLN A 118 8.42 8.89 -11.43
C GLN A 118 8.65 7.43 -11.03
N GLU A 119 9.90 7.00 -10.91
CA GLU A 119 10.28 5.62 -10.57
C GLU A 119 9.84 5.22 -9.15
N GLN A 120 9.60 6.20 -8.28
CA GLN A 120 9.15 5.96 -6.91
C GLN A 120 7.64 5.75 -6.81
N ALA A 121 6.88 5.96 -7.88
CA ALA A 121 5.44 5.73 -7.90
C ALA A 121 5.08 4.26 -7.68
N GLY A 122 3.82 4.02 -7.33
CA GLY A 122 3.26 2.67 -7.18
C GLY A 122 2.99 2.29 -5.73
N ASN A 123 3.01 0.98 -5.48
CA ASN A 123 2.46 0.38 -4.27
C ASN A 123 3.53 0.18 -3.19
N TYR A 124 3.22 0.63 -1.98
CA TYR A 124 4.04 0.44 -0.79
C TYR A 124 3.24 -0.27 0.28
N ILE A 125 3.94 -1.02 1.13
CA ILE A 125 3.36 -1.70 2.27
C ILE A 125 4.10 -1.31 3.53
N CYS A 126 3.33 -0.91 4.54
CA CYS A 126 3.79 -0.77 5.90
C CYS A 126 3.42 -2.05 6.65
N THR A 127 4.39 -2.70 7.26
CA THR A 127 4.20 -3.84 8.16
C THR A 127 4.43 -3.37 9.59
N ILE A 128 3.40 -3.46 10.42
CA ILE A 128 3.43 -3.11 11.83
C ILE A 128 3.37 -4.42 12.62
N THR A 129 4.32 -4.63 13.51
CA THR A 129 4.32 -5.76 14.45
C THR A 129 4.06 -5.22 15.83
N HIS A 130 3.05 -5.77 16.50
CA HIS A 130 2.69 -5.43 17.87
C HIS A 130 3.42 -6.37 18.85
N SER A 131 3.51 -5.97 20.11
CA SER A 131 4.24 -6.72 21.14
C SER A 131 3.64 -8.09 21.46
N ASP A 132 2.37 -8.31 21.13
CA ASP A 132 1.65 -9.58 21.26
C ASP A 132 1.86 -10.51 20.05
N GLY A 133 2.64 -10.08 19.07
CA GLY A 133 2.88 -10.81 17.82
C GLY A 133 1.82 -10.58 16.74
N TYR A 134 0.79 -9.76 16.99
CA TYR A 134 -0.14 -9.36 15.95
C TYR A 134 0.57 -8.53 14.88
N VAL A 135 0.24 -8.75 13.61
CA VAL A 135 0.83 -8.04 12.48
C VAL A 135 -0.27 -7.34 11.69
N GLU A 136 -0.21 -6.01 11.66
CA GLU A 136 -1.07 -5.17 10.82
C GLU A 136 -0.31 -4.75 9.55
N ARG A 137 -1.00 -4.69 8.42
CA ARG A 137 -0.42 -4.27 7.15
C ARG A 137 -1.27 -3.17 6.50
N ILE A 138 -0.63 -2.07 6.12
CA ILE A 138 -1.26 -0.96 5.40
C ILE A 138 -0.63 -0.86 4.03
N ALA A 139 -1.44 -1.00 2.99
CA ALA A 139 -1.03 -0.76 1.61
C ALA A 139 -1.41 0.66 1.20
N ILE A 140 -0.46 1.38 0.59
CA ILE A 140 -0.70 2.69 -0.01
C ILE A 140 -0.28 2.69 -1.48
N TYR A 141 -0.95 3.54 -2.26
CA TYR A 141 -0.56 3.83 -3.64
C TYR A 141 -0.10 5.27 -3.76
N LEU A 142 1.04 5.47 -4.42
CA LEU A 142 1.65 6.77 -4.68
C LEU A 142 1.56 7.10 -6.16
N GLU A 143 0.89 8.20 -6.50
CA GLU A 143 0.86 8.76 -7.86
C GLU A 143 1.93 9.84 -7.99
N TYR A 144 2.76 9.80 -9.03
CA TYR A 144 3.73 10.85 -9.28
C TYR A 144 3.15 11.97 -10.15
N ARG A 145 3.40 13.22 -9.76
CA ARG A 145 3.13 14.40 -10.59
C ARG A 145 4.41 15.21 -10.78
N PRO A 146 4.86 15.40 -12.03
CA PRO A 146 5.97 16.30 -12.32
C PRO A 146 5.66 17.70 -11.82
N GLY A 147 6.65 18.34 -11.19
CA GLY A 147 6.59 19.77 -10.92
C GLY A 147 6.43 20.51 -12.25
N GLN A 148 5.46 21.42 -12.34
CA GLN A 148 5.40 22.35 -13.46
C GLN A 148 6.55 23.32 -13.26
N ASP A 149 7.58 23.21 -14.10
CA ASP A 149 8.69 24.15 -14.12
C ASP A 149 8.12 25.53 -14.47
N THR A 150 7.90 26.39 -13.47
CA THR A 150 7.55 27.79 -13.68
C THR A 150 8.80 28.57 -14.03
N HIS A 151 9.59 28.08 -14.97
CA HIS A 151 10.50 28.93 -15.70
C HIS A 151 9.61 29.79 -16.61
N VAL A 152 9.15 30.93 -16.08
CA VAL A 152 8.72 32.04 -16.94
C VAL A 152 9.91 32.30 -17.83
N SER A 153 9.88 31.77 -19.04
CA SER A 153 10.74 32.22 -20.11
C SER A 153 10.36 33.69 -20.33
N HIS A 154 11.05 34.58 -19.62
CA HIS A 154 11.04 35.99 -19.95
C HIS A 154 11.36 36.05 -21.45
N PRO A 155 10.50 36.64 -22.29
CA PRO A 155 10.87 36.86 -23.68
C PRO A 155 12.09 37.77 -23.66
N VAL A 156 13.26 37.22 -24.01
CA VAL A 156 14.45 38.03 -24.25
C VAL A 156 14.12 38.84 -25.50
N LEU A 157 13.73 40.10 -25.32
CA LEU A 157 13.67 41.06 -26.40
C LEU A 157 15.09 41.22 -26.94
N SER A 158 15.39 40.55 -28.04
CA SER A 158 16.61 40.81 -28.81
C SER A 158 16.68 42.29 -29.15
N PRO A 159 17.80 43.00 -28.89
CA PRO A 159 17.95 44.36 -29.39
C PRO A 159 17.93 44.32 -30.92
N ALA A 160 17.05 45.11 -31.52
CA ALA A 160 16.99 45.28 -32.97
C ALA A 160 18.34 45.85 -33.46
N SER A 161 18.96 45.15 -34.40
CA SER A 161 20.14 45.65 -35.11
C SER A 161 19.80 46.99 -35.77
N PRO A 162 20.64 48.05 -35.63
CA PRO A 162 20.41 49.28 -36.37
C PRO A 162 20.64 49.02 -37.87
N LEU A 163 19.63 49.35 -38.68
CA LEU A 163 19.77 49.41 -40.14
C LEU A 163 20.83 50.48 -40.47
N SER A 164 21.95 50.06 -41.03
CA SER A 164 22.88 50.98 -41.69
C SER A 164 22.27 51.40 -43.02
N ILE A 165 21.74 52.62 -43.07
CA ILE A 165 21.45 53.34 -44.31
C ILE A 165 22.77 53.69 -44.97
N ASN A 166 23.11 52.98 -46.04
CA ASN A 166 24.18 53.34 -46.96
C ASN A 166 23.65 54.39 -47.94
N GLU A 167 23.84 55.67 -47.61
CA GLU A 167 23.67 56.74 -48.59
C GLU A 167 24.86 56.69 -49.56
N GLY A 168 24.55 56.41 -50.83
CA GLY A 168 25.53 56.38 -51.90
C GLY A 168 25.98 57.79 -52.31
N ALA A 169 27.28 57.91 -52.59
CA ALA A 169 27.88 58.96 -53.40
C ALA A 169 29.07 58.38 -54.17
#